data_AF-A0A660SNM8-F1
#
_entry.id   AF-A0A660SNM8-F1
#
_cell.length_a   1.000
_cell.length_b   1.000
_cell.length_c   1.000
_cell.angle_alpha   90.00
_cell.angle_beta   90.00
_cell.angle_gamma   90.00
#
_symmetry.space_group_name_H-M   'P 1'
#
loop_
_entity.id
_entity.type
_entity.pdbx_description
1 polymer ?
#
loop_
_entity_poly.entity_id
_entity_poly.type
_entity_poly.pdbx_seq_one_letter_code
_entity_poly.pdbx_strand_id
1 'polypeptide(L)'
;DHISYYSKSPEIKKIVTPHVRKLMVNLVIKISKEYMDKAGRVKTEAYLEASRSDTEKKYSFFDGLKISGTNIEDNIVVEESKYIQAYAYWVKKFVSHFYKMFSKEESNALLGKAIHDYRFALKEMDFIKYLKKNEE
;
A
#
# COMPACT_ATOMS: atom_id res chain seq x y z
N ASP A 1 24.02 9.98 40.59
CA ASP A 1 22.99 9.10 40.01
C ASP A 1 22.92 9.24 38.50
N HIS A 2 23.44 8.26 37.76
CA HIS A 2 23.26 8.19 36.31
C HIS A 2 22.00 7.39 36.02
N ILE A 3 20.93 8.08 35.60
CA ILE A 3 19.74 7.44 35.04
C ILE A 3 20.16 6.89 33.67
N SER A 4 20.33 5.57 33.58
CA SER A 4 20.42 4.88 32.29
C SER A 4 19.01 4.67 31.74
N TYR A 5 18.67 5.36 30.66
CA TYR A 5 17.37 5.21 29.98
C TYR A 5 17.22 3.88 29.22
N TYR A 6 18.28 3.07 29.15
CA TYR A 6 18.29 1.83 28.36
C TYR A 6 18.91 0.68 29.16
N SER A 7 18.10 -0.35 29.44
CA SER A 7 18.54 -1.59 30.11
C SER A 7 19.10 -2.63 29.12
N LYS A 8 18.88 -2.44 27.83
CA LYS A 8 19.41 -3.24 26.70
C LYS A 8 19.60 -2.32 25.50
N SER A 9 20.64 -2.55 24.68
CA SER A 9 20.77 -1.86 23.39
C SER A 9 19.50 -2.11 22.57
N PRO A 10 18.75 -1.06 22.18
CA PRO A 10 17.53 -1.24 21.43
C PRO A 10 17.85 -1.88 20.08
N GLU A 11 17.11 -2.93 19.70
CA GLU A 11 17.09 -3.38 18.32
C GLU A 11 16.64 -2.19 17.45
N ILE A 12 17.54 -1.70 16.58
CA ILE A 12 17.22 -0.59 15.68
C ILE A 12 16.26 -1.13 14.62
N LYS A 13 14.96 -0.98 14.87
CA LYS A 13 13.92 -1.23 13.86
C LYS A 13 13.97 -0.11 12.84
N LYS A 14 14.22 -0.45 11.57
CA LYS A 14 14.17 0.52 10.47
C LYS A 14 12.74 1.04 10.33
N ILE A 15 12.50 2.27 10.79
CA ILE A 15 11.20 2.93 10.68
C ILE A 15 11.02 3.44 9.25
N VAL A 16 9.79 3.38 8.74
CA VAL A 16 9.43 3.89 7.41
C VAL A 16 9.84 5.36 7.25
N THR A 17 10.58 5.65 6.18
CA THR A 17 11.04 7.01 5.89
C THR A 17 9.97 7.82 5.14
N PRO A 18 10.00 9.17 5.20
CA PRO A 18 9.10 10.00 4.41
C PRO A 18 9.16 9.74 2.90
N HIS A 19 10.34 9.38 2.38
CA HIS A 19 10.51 9.06 0.97
C HIS A 19 9.77 7.77 0.58
N VAL A 20 9.88 6.73 1.40
CA VAL A 20 9.15 5.47 1.21
C VAL A 20 7.65 5.71 1.29
N ARG A 21 7.18 6.53 2.25
CA ARG A 21 5.76 6.89 2.33
C ARG A 21 5.26 7.58 1.07
N LYS A 22 5.99 8.60 0.61
CA LYS A 22 5.66 9.33 -0.62
C LYS A 22 5.61 8.40 -1.83
N LEU A 23 6.55 7.46 -1.94
CA LEU A 23 6.58 6.48 -3.02
C LEU A 23 5.33 5.59 -3.01
N MET A 24 4.96 5.06 -1.86
CA MET A 24 3.80 4.17 -1.71
C MET A 24 2.48 4.89 -1.95
N VAL A 25 2.32 6.11 -1.43
CA VAL A 25 1.17 6.97 -1.73
C VAL A 25 1.05 7.24 -3.23
N ASN A 26 2.14 7.66 -3.88
CA ASN A 26 2.14 7.93 -5.33
C ASN A 26 1.86 6.68 -6.17
N LEU A 27 2.33 5.52 -5.71
CA LEU A 27 2.05 4.23 -6.34
C LEU A 27 0.54 3.95 -6.33
N VAL A 28 -0.10 4.05 -5.16
CA VAL A 28 -1.55 3.81 -5.03
C VAL A 28 -2.33 4.81 -5.87
N ILE A 29 -1.99 6.10 -5.84
CA ILE A 29 -2.62 7.12 -6.69
C ILE A 29 -2.52 6.75 -8.17
N LYS A 30 -1.33 6.32 -8.63
CA LYS A 30 -1.13 5.93 -10.03
C LYS A 30 -1.94 4.68 -10.39
N ILE A 31 -1.99 3.68 -9.51
CA ILE A 31 -2.84 2.49 -9.68
C ILE A 31 -4.31 2.92 -9.76
N SER A 32 -4.80 3.74 -8.83
CA SER A 32 -6.18 4.21 -8.83
C SER A 32 -6.54 4.96 -10.12
N LYS A 33 -5.62 5.74 -10.69
CA LYS A 33 -5.83 6.42 -11.98
C LYS A 33 -6.03 5.44 -13.15
N GLU A 34 -5.16 4.44 -13.29
CA GLU A 34 -5.29 3.43 -14.35
C GLU A 34 -6.64 2.68 -14.27
N TYR A 35 -7.10 2.40 -13.06
CA TYR A 35 -8.41 1.76 -12.86
C TYR A 35 -9.58 2.74 -13.01
N MET A 36 -9.41 4.00 -12.63
CA MET A 36 -10.41 5.07 -12.82
C MET A 36 -10.71 5.30 -14.30
N ASP A 37 -9.70 5.32 -15.15
CA ASP A 37 -9.85 5.54 -16.59
C ASP A 37 -10.71 4.45 -17.24
N LYS A 38 -10.69 3.22 -16.68
CA LYS A 38 -11.46 2.08 -17.21
C LYS A 38 -12.79 1.82 -16.51
N ALA A 39 -12.86 1.95 -15.18
CA ALA A 39 -14.02 1.58 -14.38
C ALA A 39 -14.91 2.78 -13.97
N GLY A 40 -14.41 4.01 -14.13
CA GLY A 40 -15.05 5.23 -13.70
C GLY A 40 -14.72 5.62 -12.24
N ARG A 41 -14.72 6.92 -11.99
CA ARG A 41 -14.31 7.54 -10.72
C ARG A 41 -15.01 7.00 -9.48
N VAL A 42 -16.35 6.98 -9.50
CA VAL A 42 -17.17 6.63 -8.34
C VAL A 42 -16.85 5.22 -7.82
N LYS A 43 -16.71 4.24 -8.72
CA LYS A 43 -16.40 2.86 -8.33
C LYS A 43 -14.98 2.73 -7.79
N THR A 44 -14.03 3.39 -8.43
CA THR A 44 -12.63 3.40 -8.00
C THR A 44 -12.48 3.98 -6.61
N GLU A 45 -13.09 5.12 -6.32
CA GLU A 45 -13.05 5.75 -4.99
C GLU A 45 -13.69 4.84 -3.93
N ALA A 46 -14.85 4.23 -4.23
CA ALA A 46 -15.51 3.29 -3.32
C ALA A 46 -14.65 2.05 -3.03
N TYR A 47 -13.98 1.47 -4.04
CA TYR A 47 -13.10 0.32 -3.84
C TYR A 47 -11.80 0.69 -3.14
N LEU A 48 -11.29 1.89 -3.35
CA LEU A 48 -10.11 2.39 -2.64
C LEU A 48 -10.39 2.50 -1.13
N GLU A 49 -11.54 3.08 -0.77
CA GLU A 49 -11.98 3.19 0.64
C GLU A 49 -12.26 1.82 1.26
N ALA A 50 -13.00 0.96 0.56
CA ALA A 50 -13.33 -0.38 1.05
C ALA A 50 -12.08 -1.23 1.31
N SER A 51 -11.13 -1.21 0.36
CA SER A 51 -9.87 -1.95 0.51
C SER A 51 -8.96 -1.36 1.59
N ARG A 52 -9.00 -0.05 1.84
CA ARG A 52 -8.30 0.58 2.97
C ARG A 52 -8.89 0.09 4.30
N SER A 53 -10.21 0.08 4.43
CA SER A 53 -10.89 -0.41 5.64
C SER A 53 -10.58 -1.88 5.91
N ASP A 54 -10.55 -2.72 4.87
CA ASP A 54 -10.15 -4.13 5.02
C ASP A 54 -8.67 -4.29 5.41
N THR A 55 -7.80 -3.39 4.95
CA THR A 55 -6.38 -3.38 5.34
C THR A 55 -6.22 -2.98 6.80
N GLU A 56 -6.96 -1.98 7.27
CA GLU A 56 -6.95 -1.51 8.65
C GLU A 56 -7.32 -2.61 9.65
N LYS A 57 -8.29 -3.48 9.30
CA LYS A 57 -8.65 -4.65 10.13
C LYS A 57 -7.47 -5.59 10.40
N LYS A 58 -6.52 -5.67 9.48
CA LYS A 58 -5.32 -6.53 9.60
C LYS A 58 -4.10 -5.77 10.12
N TYR A 59 -3.96 -4.50 9.73
CA TYR A 59 -2.87 -3.62 10.08
C TYR A 59 -3.46 -2.39 10.76
N SER A 60 -3.64 -2.42 12.08
CA SER A 60 -4.35 -1.35 12.80
C SER A 60 -3.78 0.06 12.56
N PHE A 61 -2.46 0.18 12.36
CA PHE A 61 -1.79 1.45 12.05
C PHE A 61 -2.21 2.07 10.70
N PHE A 62 -2.97 1.36 9.88
CA PHE A 62 -3.52 1.89 8.63
C PHE A 62 -4.65 2.91 8.90
N ASP A 63 -5.15 3.00 10.14
CA ASP A 63 -6.06 4.04 10.60
C ASP A 63 -5.53 5.46 10.35
N GLY A 64 -4.20 5.64 10.41
CA GLY A 64 -3.48 6.88 10.17
C GLY A 64 -3.40 7.34 8.70
N LEU A 65 -3.93 6.55 7.76
CA LEU A 65 -4.17 7.00 6.39
C LEU A 65 -5.49 7.79 6.32
N LYS A 66 -5.54 8.86 5.54
CA LYS A 66 -6.78 9.55 5.20
C LYS A 66 -6.95 9.58 3.70
N ILE A 67 -8.15 9.25 3.23
CA ILE A 67 -8.49 9.20 1.81
C ILE A 67 -9.59 10.23 1.56
N SER A 68 -9.43 11.02 0.50
CA SER A 68 -10.43 11.98 0.03
C SER A 68 -10.46 11.95 -1.49
N GLY A 69 -11.36 11.13 -2.05
CA GLY A 69 -11.32 10.76 -3.46
C GLY A 69 -10.05 9.96 -3.78
N THR A 70 -9.18 10.48 -4.64
CA THR A 70 -7.85 9.92 -4.91
C THR A 70 -6.72 10.56 -4.11
N ASN A 71 -7.01 11.55 -3.28
CA ASN A 71 -5.99 12.16 -2.42
C ASN A 71 -5.77 11.26 -1.20
N ILE A 72 -4.51 10.96 -0.91
CA ILE A 72 -4.11 10.09 0.19
C ILE A 72 -3.09 10.85 1.05
N GLU A 73 -3.43 11.04 2.32
CA GLU A 73 -2.54 11.58 3.33
C GLU A 73 -2.04 10.45 4.24
N ASP A 74 -0.72 10.35 4.41
CA ASP A 74 -0.08 9.28 5.17
C ASP A 74 0.86 9.85 6.25
N ASN A 75 0.50 9.62 7.51
CA ASN A 75 1.29 9.99 8.68
C ASN A 75 1.76 8.76 9.49
N ILE A 76 1.80 7.58 8.89
CA ILE A 76 2.11 6.32 9.57
C ILE A 76 3.59 6.29 10.00
N VAL A 77 3.80 5.86 11.25
CA VAL A 77 5.13 5.63 11.84
C VAL A 77 5.21 4.20 12.34
N VAL A 78 5.76 3.32 11.50
CA VAL A 78 5.90 1.89 11.79
C VAL A 78 7.19 1.35 11.17
N GLU A 79 7.57 0.13 11.53
CA GLU A 79 8.64 -0.61 10.87
C GLU A 79 8.41 -0.68 9.36
N GLU A 80 9.44 -0.36 8.57
CA GLU A 80 9.37 -0.28 7.11
C GLU A 80 8.85 -1.58 6.50
N SER A 81 9.29 -2.75 7.00
CA SER A 81 8.82 -4.06 6.51
C SER A 81 7.30 -4.24 6.63
N LYS A 82 6.72 -3.88 7.78
CA LYS A 82 5.27 -3.95 8.04
C LYS A 82 4.51 -2.94 7.20
N TYR A 83 5.08 -1.75 7.02
CA TYR A 83 4.52 -0.71 6.16
C TYR A 83 4.38 -1.19 4.71
N ILE A 84 5.44 -1.76 4.13
CA ILE A 84 5.43 -2.28 2.76
C ILE A 84 4.45 -3.44 2.61
N GLN A 85 4.38 -4.34 3.60
CA GLN A 85 3.40 -5.44 3.61
C GLN A 85 1.95 -4.94 3.61
N ALA A 86 1.63 -3.96 4.45
CA ALA A 86 0.28 -3.40 4.52
C ALA A 86 -0.14 -2.74 3.19
N TYR A 87 0.76 -1.99 2.56
CA TYR A 87 0.50 -1.40 1.25
C TYR A 87 0.35 -2.44 0.14
N ALA A 88 1.16 -3.50 0.14
CA ALA A 88 1.01 -4.60 -0.81
C ALA A 88 -0.32 -5.32 -0.64
N TYR A 89 -0.75 -5.55 0.61
CA TYR A 89 -2.06 -6.11 0.94
C TYR A 89 -3.19 -5.19 0.47
N TRP A 90 -3.08 -3.89 0.72
CA TRP A 90 -4.06 -2.90 0.30
C TRP A 90 -4.24 -2.88 -1.22
N VAL A 91 -3.14 -2.79 -1.97
CA VAL A 91 -3.16 -2.84 -3.45
C VAL A 91 -3.79 -4.14 -3.94
N LYS A 92 -3.47 -5.27 -3.32
CA LYS A 92 -4.07 -6.57 -3.66
C LYS A 92 -5.59 -6.57 -3.46
N LYS A 93 -6.06 -6.06 -2.32
CA LYS A 93 -7.50 -5.94 -2.01
C LYS A 93 -8.20 -5.01 -2.99
N PHE A 94 -7.61 -3.85 -3.23
CA PHE A 94 -8.10 -2.86 -4.19
C PHE A 94 -8.31 -3.49 -5.58
N VAL A 95 -7.28 -4.12 -6.13
CA VAL A 95 -7.34 -4.79 -7.44
C VAL A 95 -8.38 -5.92 -7.46
N SER A 96 -8.51 -6.68 -6.36
CA SER A 96 -9.44 -7.81 -6.31
C SER A 96 -10.92 -7.42 -6.46
N HIS A 97 -11.30 -6.20 -6.10
CA HIS A 97 -12.67 -5.71 -6.30
C HIS A 97 -13.04 -5.61 -7.79
N PHE A 98 -12.06 -5.46 -8.67
CA PHE A 98 -12.27 -5.33 -10.11
C PHE A 98 -12.36 -6.66 -10.86
N TYR A 99 -12.04 -7.80 -10.23
CA TYR A 99 -12.10 -9.13 -10.88
C TYR A 99 -13.52 -9.56 -11.28
N LYS A 100 -14.55 -8.88 -10.78
CA LYS A 100 -15.95 -9.07 -11.24
C LYS A 100 -16.26 -8.30 -12.52
N MET A 101 -15.43 -7.32 -12.90
CA MET A 101 -15.65 -6.41 -14.02
C MET A 101 -14.64 -6.63 -15.14
N PHE A 102 -13.40 -6.97 -14.80
CA PHE A 102 -12.30 -7.22 -15.72
C PHE A 102 -11.79 -8.63 -15.51
N SER A 103 -11.21 -9.22 -16.57
CA SER A 103 -10.47 -10.47 -16.39
C SER A 103 -9.26 -10.26 -15.49
N LYS A 104 -8.69 -11.35 -14.97
CA LYS A 104 -7.44 -11.28 -14.19
C LYS A 104 -6.30 -10.72 -15.04
N GLU A 105 -6.24 -11.10 -16.32
CA GLU A 105 -5.24 -10.64 -17.28
C GLU A 105 -5.34 -9.12 -17.48
N GLU A 106 -6.55 -8.61 -17.71
CA GLU A 106 -6.78 -7.17 -17.88
C GLU A 106 -6.43 -6.38 -16.61
N SER A 107 -6.85 -6.85 -15.45
CA SER A 107 -6.53 -6.22 -14.17
C SER A 107 -5.02 -6.23 -13.91
N ASN A 108 -4.36 -7.35 -14.18
CA ASN A 108 -2.91 -7.47 -14.05
C ASN A 108 -2.15 -6.58 -15.05
N ALA A 109 -2.69 -6.38 -16.26
CA ALA A 109 -2.12 -5.45 -17.23
C ALA A 109 -2.20 -3.99 -16.75
N LEU A 110 -3.34 -3.57 -16.20
CA LEU A 110 -3.50 -2.23 -15.60
C LEU A 110 -2.53 -2.02 -14.43
N LEU A 111 -2.44 -3.02 -13.54
CA LEU A 111 -1.51 -2.99 -12.42
C LEU A 111 -0.06 -2.92 -12.91
N GLY A 112 0.30 -3.74 -13.90
CA GLY A 112 1.62 -3.76 -14.52
C GLY A 112 2.02 -2.40 -15.11
N LYS A 113 1.09 -1.74 -15.80
CA LYS A 113 1.28 -0.39 -16.34
C LYS A 113 1.51 0.64 -15.23
N ALA A 114 0.71 0.59 -14.16
CA ALA A 114 0.85 1.52 -13.04
C ALA A 114 2.23 1.37 -12.34
N ILE A 115 2.64 0.14 -12.05
CA ILE A 115 3.86 -0.12 -11.27
C ILE A 115 5.16 -0.03 -12.10
N HIS A 116 5.07 0.03 -13.43
CA HIS A 116 6.21 -0.08 -14.34
C HIS A 116 7.37 0.85 -13.97
N ASP A 117 7.09 2.13 -13.72
CA ASP A 117 8.14 3.13 -13.45
C ASP A 117 8.75 2.98 -12.05
N TYR A 118 8.04 2.32 -11.14
CA TYR A 118 8.49 2.04 -9.78
C TYR A 118 9.15 0.67 -9.63
N ARG A 119 9.13 -0.17 -10.68
CA ARG A 119 9.43 -1.62 -10.61
C ARG A 119 10.74 -1.96 -9.90
N PHE A 120 11.80 -1.16 -10.08
CA PHE A 120 13.09 -1.40 -9.44
C PHE A 120 13.02 -1.11 -7.94
N ALA A 121 12.48 0.05 -7.54
CA ALA A 121 12.27 0.39 -6.14
C ALA A 121 11.35 -0.61 -5.43
N LEU A 122 10.27 -1.04 -6.09
CA LEU A 122 9.34 -2.04 -5.54
C LEU A 122 9.96 -3.44 -5.42
N LYS A 123 10.94 -3.77 -6.27
CA LYS A 123 11.70 -5.02 -6.14
C LYS A 123 12.64 -4.97 -4.94
N GLU A 124 13.39 -3.88 -4.77
CA GLU A 124 14.31 -3.67 -3.64
C GLU A 124 13.59 -3.71 -2.28
N MET A 125 12.35 -3.21 -2.22
CA MET A 125 11.54 -3.18 -1.00
C MET A 125 10.77 -4.48 -0.71
N ASP A 126 10.98 -5.56 -1.50
CA ASP A 126 10.19 -6.80 -1.41
C ASP A 126 8.67 -6.60 -1.66
N PHE A 127 8.22 -5.44 -2.13
CA PHE A 127 6.80 -5.14 -2.36
C PHE A 127 6.16 -6.12 -3.35
N ILE A 128 6.85 -6.43 -4.46
CA ILE A 128 6.35 -7.37 -5.47
C ILE A 128 6.18 -8.78 -4.90
N LYS A 129 7.06 -9.19 -3.98
CA LYS A 129 6.98 -10.48 -3.29
C LYS A 129 5.78 -10.52 -2.37
N TYR A 130 5.53 -9.47 -1.59
CA TYR A 130 4.34 -9.39 -0.73
C TYR A 130 3.03 -9.33 -1.54
N LEU A 131 3.03 -8.59 -2.65
CA LEU A 131 1.87 -8.47 -3.54
C LEU A 131 1.47 -9.82 -4.15
N LYS A 132 2.46 -10.63 -4.55
CA LYS A 132 2.26 -11.97 -5.13
C LYS A 132 1.93 -13.04 -4.10
N LYS A 133 2.30 -12.84 -2.82
CA LYS A 133 2.04 -13.84 -1.79
C LYS A 133 0.53 -14.07 -1.70
N ASN A 134 0.11 -15.30 -1.93
CA ASN A 134 -1.19 -15.78 -1.50
C ASN A 134 -1.09 -15.86 0.02
N GLU A 135 -1.86 -15.05 0.71
CA GLU A 135 -2.15 -15.35 2.10
C GLU A 135 -3.28 -16.36 2.04
N GLU A 136 -2.96 -17.56 2.51
CA GLU A 136 -3.89 -18.65 2.80
C GLU A 136 -5.07 -18.16 3.65
#